data_AF-A0A940BGN0-F1
#
_entry.id   AF-A0A940BGN0-F1
#
_cell.length_a   1.000
_cell.length_b   1.000
_cell.length_c   1.000
_cell.angle_alpha   90.00
_cell.angle_beta   90.00
_cell.angle_gamma   90.00
#
_symmetry.space_group_name_H-M   'P 1'
#
loop_
_entity.id
_entity.type
_entity.pdbx_description
1 polymer ?
#
loop_
_entity_poly.entity_id
_entity_poly.type
_entity_poly.pdbx_seq_one_letter_code
_entity_poly.pdbx_strand_id
1 'polypeptide(L)' 'MKQISNKEYEKYQQYQTDKLHGRILTPDGLRVICAGLDNDPEKIGIHMLEMLAKFRNEGIVE' A
#
# COMPACT_ATOMS: atom_id res chain seq x y z
N MET A 1 28.68 2.71 14.74
CA MET A 1 27.29 2.41 14.32
C MET A 1 26.37 3.40 15.00
N LYS A 2 25.50 4.10 14.26
CA LYS A 2 24.43 4.87 14.91
C LYS A 2 23.43 3.88 15.47
N GLN A 3 23.17 3.93 16.78
CA GLN A 3 22.08 3.17 17.39
C GLN A 3 20.78 3.91 17.10
N ILE A 4 19.79 3.17 16.60
CA ILE A 4 18.43 3.66 16.43
C ILE A 4 17.70 3.58 17.78
N SER A 5 16.77 4.50 18.00
CA SER A 5 15.88 4.43 19.16
C SER A 5 14.89 3.27 19.05
N ASN A 6 14.35 2.82 20.18
CA ASN A 6 13.30 1.77 20.19
C ASN A 6 12.11 2.15 19.31
N LYS A 7 11.71 3.42 19.32
CA LYS A 7 10.60 3.94 18.50
C LYS A 7 10.89 3.85 17.00
N GLU A 8 12.13 4.07 16.58
CA GLU A 8 12.53 3.90 15.17
C GLU A 8 12.57 2.42 14.79
N TYR A 9 12.98 1.55 15.70
CA TYR A 9 12.97 0.10 15.48
C TYR A 9 11.54 -0.46 15.34
N GLU A 10 10.60 -0.04 16.19
CA GLU A 10 9.18 -0.41 16.08
C GLU A 10 8.58 0.03 14.74
N LYS A 11 8.86 1.27 14.30
CA LYS A 11 8.43 1.75 12.97
C LYS A 11 9.01 0.91 11.84
N TYR A 12 10.27 0.49 11.96
CA TYR A 12 10.90 -0.39 10.99
C TYR A 12 10.23 -1.76 10.95
N GLN A 13 9.90 -2.35 12.10
CA GLN A 13 9.17 -3.62 12.16
C GLN A 13 7.78 -3.52 11.53
N GLN A 14 7.07 -2.41 11.76
CA GLN A 14 5.79 -2.13 11.13
C GLN A 14 5.93 -2.01 9.60
N TYR A 15 6.93 -1.26 9.11
CA TYR A 15 7.25 -1.17 7.68
C TYR A 15 7.50 -2.55 7.06
N GLN A 16 8.29 -3.40 7.71
CA GLN A 16 8.56 -4.76 7.23
C GLN A 16 7.28 -5.60 7.15
N THR A 17 6.39 -5.44 8.14
CA THR A 17 5.08 -6.11 8.17
C THR A 17 4.19 -5.61 7.03
N ASP A 18 4.09 -4.30 6.84
CA ASP A 18 3.25 -3.72 5.80
C ASP A 18 3.77 -4.05 4.40
N LYS A 19 5.10 -4.10 4.23
CA LYS A 19 5.73 -4.58 2.99
C LYS A 19 5.41 -6.05 2.72
N LEU A 20 5.50 -6.92 3.73
CA LEU A 20 5.20 -8.35 3.58
C LEU A 20 3.72 -8.59 3.21
N HIS A 21 2.81 -7.80 3.78
CA HIS A 21 1.38 -7.94 3.53
C HIS A 21 0.86 -7.09 2.36
N GLY A 22 1.76 -6.50 1.55
CA GLY A 22 1.38 -5.72 0.37
C GLY A 22 0.61 -4.43 0.67
N ARG A 23 0.72 -3.89 1.89
CA ARG A 23 0.02 -2.68 2.34
C ARG A 23 0.73 -1.38 1.95
N ILE A 24 1.88 -1.49 1.27
CA ILE A 24 2.66 -0.35 0.77
C ILE A 24 2.57 -0.33 -0.75
N LEU A 25 2.13 0.79 -1.31
CA LEU A 25 2.21 1.02 -2.74
C LEU A 25 3.68 1.27 -3.14
N THR A 26 4.35 0.22 -3.58
CA THR A 26 5.72 0.28 -4.12
C THR A 26 5.69 0.61 -5.61
N PRO A 27 6.82 1.03 -6.23
CA PRO A 27 6.90 1.20 -7.68
C PRO A 27 6.52 -0.06 -8.46
N ASP A 28 6.91 -1.24 -7.97
CA ASP A 28 6.51 -2.51 -8.58
C ASP A 28 5.02 -2.78 -8.42
N GLY A 29 4.44 -2.48 -7.25
CA GLY A 29 3.00 -2.55 -7.02
C GLY A 29 2.22 -1.63 -7.96
N LEU A 30 2.69 -0.39 -8.16
CA LEU A 30 2.12 0.53 -9.14
C LEU A 30 2.19 -0.04 -10.56
N ARG A 31 3.34 -0.58 -10.96
CA ARG A 31 3.51 -1.20 -12.28
C ARG A 31 2.53 -2.35 -12.50
N VAL A 32 2.32 -3.20 -11.48
CA VAL A 32 1.37 -4.31 -11.54
C VAL A 32 -0.06 -3.82 -11.71
N ILE A 33 -0.49 -2.81 -10.94
CA ILE A 33 -1.83 -2.24 -11.05
C ILE A 33 -2.06 -1.65 -12.45
N CYS A 34 -1.12 -0.84 -12.94
CA CYS A 34 -1.23 -0.23 -14.26
C CYS A 34 -1.25 -1.29 -15.38
N ALA A 35 -0.38 -2.29 -15.32
CA ALA A 35 -0.34 -3.36 -16.31
C ALA A 35 -1.61 -4.24 -16.28
N GLY A 36 -2.16 -4.51 -15.10
CA GLY A 36 -3.39 -5.30 -14.92
C GLY A 36 -4.66 -4.61 -15.42
N LEU A 37 -4.60 -3.29 -15.64
CA LEU A 37 -5.70 -2.46 -16.11
C LEU A 37 -5.36 -1.80 -17.46
N ASP A 38 -4.52 -2.45 -18.28
CA ASP A 38 -4.13 -2.03 -19.63
C ASP A 38 -3.51 -0.62 -19.75
N ASN A 39 -2.99 -0.07 -18.65
CA ASN A 39 -2.59 1.33 -18.51
C ASN A 39 -3.72 2.33 -18.84
N ASP A 40 -4.98 1.89 -18.74
CA ASP A 40 -6.16 2.72 -18.92
C ASP A 40 -6.37 3.58 -17.66
N PRO A 41 -6.22 4.92 -17.75
CA PRO A 41 -6.32 5.78 -16.59
C PRO A 41 -7.69 5.75 -15.90
N GLU A 42 -8.77 5.57 -16.65
CA GLU A 42 -10.13 5.57 -16.12
C GLU A 42 -10.39 4.28 -15.34
N LYS A 43 -10.03 3.12 -15.91
CA LYS A 43 -10.15 1.83 -15.21
C LYS A 43 -9.32 1.79 -13.93
N ILE A 44 -8.10 2.34 -13.96
CA ILE A 44 -7.23 2.45 -12.78
C ILE A 44 -7.87 3.31 -11.70
N GLY A 45 -8.37 4.50 -12.08
CA GLY A 45 -9.04 5.40 -11.15
C GLY A 45 -10.25 4.76 -10.47
N ILE A 46 -11.12 4.11 -11.27
CA ILE A 46 -12.29 3.40 -10.76
C ILE A 46 -11.88 2.29 -9.78
N HIS A 47 -10.95 1.41 -10.18
CA HIS A 47 -10.54 0.29 -9.34
C HIS A 47 -9.94 0.74 -8.00
N MET A 48 -9.10 1.78 -8.02
CA MET A 48 -8.50 2.34 -6.80
C MET A 48 -9.55 2.92 -5.85
N LEU A 49 -10.54 3.64 -6.38
CA LEU A 49 -11.60 4.26 -5.58
C LEU A 49 -12.58 3.22 -5.02
N GLU A 50 -12.93 2.19 -5.78
CA GLU A 50 -13.73 1.06 -5.30
C GLU A 50 -13.04 0.30 -4.17
N MET A 51 -11.74 0.02 -4.33
CA MET A 51 -10.95 -0.62 -3.27
C MET A 51 -10.85 0.25 -2.02
N LEU A 52 -10.67 1.58 -2.18
CA LEU A 52 -10.70 2.51 -1.06
C LEU A 52 -12.06 2.50 -0.34
N ALA A 53 -13.17 2.51 -1.08
CA ALA A 53 -14.51 2.43 -0.51
C ALA A 53 -14.74 1.11 0.25
N LYS A 54 -14.27 -0.02 -0.31
CA LYS A 54 -14.31 -1.32 0.36
C LYS A 54 -13.54 -1.30 1.67
N PHE A 55 -12.32 -0.77 1.68
CA PHE A 55 -11.50 -0.69 2.89
C PHE A 55 -12.12 0.19 3.97
N ARG A 56 -12.79 1.29 3.60
CA ARG A 56 -13.57 2.11 4.54
C ARG A 56 -14.72 1.30 5.15
N ASN A 57 -15.46 0.54 4.34
CA ASN A 57 -16.57 -0.29 4.81
C ASN A 57 -16.10 -1.44 5.72
N GLU A 58 -14.89 -1.95 5.51
CA GLU A 58 -14.26 -2.99 6.32
C GLU A 58 -13.52 -2.44 7.56
N GLY A 59 -13.48 -1.11 7.74
CA GLY A 59 -12.80 -0.46 8.87
C GLY A 59 -11.26 -0.57 8.81
N ILE A 60 -10.70 -0.82 7.62
CA ILE A 60 -9.25 -0.93 7.40
C ILE A 60 -8.60 0.46 7.32
N VAL A 61 -9.33 1.46 6.81
CA VAL A 61 -8.90 2.86 6.68
C VAL A 61 -10.03 3.82 7.09
N GLU A 62 -9.68 5.01 7.62
CA GLU A 62 -10.61 6.05 8.06
C GLU A 62 -11.26 6.86 6.91
#